data_AF-A0A521TMH3-F1
#
_entry.id   AF-A0A521TMH3-F1
#
_cell.length_a   1.000
_cell.length_b   1.000
_cell.length_c   1.000
_cell.angle_alpha   90.00
_cell.angle_beta   90.00
_cell.angle_gamma   90.00
#
_symmetry.space_group_name_H-M   'P 1'
#
loop_
_entity.id
_entity.type
_entity.pdbx_description
1 polymer ?
#
loop_
_entity_poly.entity_id
_entity_poly.type
_entity_poly.pdbx_seq_one_letter_code
_entity_poly.pdbx_strand_id
1 'polypeptide(L)'
;MTPPAQVASGARISEAAPPRVVIDRDCSKIEDSDDEYVCMKNDDQRPAEMGSWVIRNVMGRSYNFPTGFNLPPGATVKLHTGAGTDSATDLYWNYQVKPAWEKTDKLTLHNNENVEVFVSEARR
;
A
#
# COMPACT_ATOMS: atom_id res chain seq x y z
N MET A 1 2.03 42.65 39.37
CA MET A 1 1.24 42.60 38.13
C MET A 1 1.82 41.50 37.26
N THR A 2 1.00 40.51 36.95
CA THR A 2 1.30 39.22 36.34
C THR A 2 1.76 39.35 34.88
N PRO A 3 2.77 38.58 34.41
CA PRO A 3 3.09 38.50 32.99
C PRO A 3 1.94 37.82 32.20
N PRO A 4 1.71 38.19 30.93
CA PRO A 4 0.70 37.56 30.10
C PRO A 4 1.09 36.12 29.74
N ALA A 5 0.04 35.30 29.59
CA ALA A 5 0.04 33.86 29.52
C ALA A 5 0.74 33.27 28.28
N GLN A 6 1.39 32.14 28.49
CA GLN A 6 1.86 31.22 27.46
C GLN A 6 0.68 30.79 26.56
N VAL A 7 0.81 30.93 25.25
CA VAL A 7 -0.08 30.26 24.30
C VAL A 7 0.47 28.86 24.03
N ALA A 8 -0.44 27.91 24.21
CA ALA A 8 -0.23 26.48 24.29
C ALA A 8 0.55 25.89 23.11
N SER A 9 1.48 25.01 23.50
CA SER A 9 2.08 23.97 22.67
C SER A 9 0.98 23.09 22.08
N GLY A 10 0.58 23.37 20.85
CA GLY A 10 -0.30 22.51 20.06
C GLY A 10 0.50 21.34 19.56
N ALA A 11 0.25 20.16 20.15
CA ALA A 11 0.63 18.83 19.69
C ALA A 11 2.02 18.72 19.06
N ARG A 12 2.95 18.10 19.79
CA ARG A 12 3.99 17.30 19.15
C ARG A 12 3.24 16.40 18.16
N ILE A 13 3.34 16.65 16.86
CA ILE A 13 3.06 15.60 15.88
C ILE A 13 4.06 14.53 16.30
N SER A 14 3.58 13.48 16.94
CA SER A 14 4.35 12.26 16.99
C SER A 14 4.46 11.87 15.53
N GLU A 15 5.58 12.19 14.89
CA GLU A 15 5.99 11.64 13.60
C GLU A 15 6.19 10.14 13.83
N ALA A 16 5.08 9.44 14.04
CA ALA A 16 5.07 8.01 14.14
C ALA A 16 5.39 7.53 12.72
N ALA A 17 6.48 6.77 12.59
CA ALA A 17 6.88 6.21 11.31
C ALA A 17 5.67 5.57 10.60
N PRO A 18 5.62 5.63 9.25
CA PRO A 18 4.53 5.06 8.49
C PRO A 18 4.37 3.57 8.84
N PRO A 19 3.14 3.03 8.82
CA PRO A 19 2.91 1.64 9.14
C PRO A 19 3.64 0.73 8.15
N ARG A 20 4.25 -0.33 8.68
CA ARG A 20 5.04 -1.27 7.87
C ARG A 20 4.11 -2.21 7.10
N VAL A 21 3.86 -1.88 5.84
CA VAL A 21 3.15 -2.76 4.89
C VAL A 21 4.15 -3.37 3.93
N VAL A 22 4.09 -4.70 3.75
CA VAL A 22 5.01 -5.45 2.89
C VAL A 22 4.26 -6.13 1.76
N ILE A 23 4.90 -6.27 0.60
CA ILE A 23 4.39 -7.11 -0.48
C ILE A 23 4.82 -8.55 -0.20
N ASP A 24 3.84 -9.42 0.07
CA ASP A 24 4.06 -10.84 0.33
C ASP A 24 4.08 -11.61 -1.00
N ARG A 25 5.29 -11.96 -1.45
CA ARG A 25 5.52 -12.68 -2.71
C ARG A 25 5.06 -14.14 -2.65
N ASP A 26 5.03 -14.78 -1.48
CA ASP A 26 4.61 -16.18 -1.33
C ASP A 26 3.08 -16.31 -1.42
N CYS A 27 2.36 -15.26 -1.02
CA CYS A 27 0.93 -15.15 -1.23
C CYS A 27 0.56 -14.69 -2.66
N SER A 28 1.42 -13.89 -3.31
CA SER A 28 1.15 -13.26 -4.61
C SER A 28 1.19 -14.24 -5.79
N LYS A 29 0.36 -13.99 -6.81
CA LYS A 29 0.32 -14.75 -8.06
C LYS A 29 0.56 -13.81 -9.24
N ILE A 30 1.83 -13.53 -9.54
CA ILE A 30 2.28 -12.62 -10.63
C ILE A 30 2.65 -13.36 -11.92
N GLU A 31 2.34 -14.65 -12.00
CA GLU A 31 2.76 -15.53 -13.10
C GLU A 31 1.63 -16.06 -13.96
N ASP A 32 0.42 -15.88 -13.47
CA ASP A 32 -0.80 -16.27 -14.14
C ASP A 32 -1.52 -14.99 -14.51
N SER A 33 -1.36 -14.56 -15.76
CA SER A 33 -1.97 -13.34 -16.25
C SER A 33 -3.51 -13.38 -16.28
N ASP A 34 -4.11 -14.58 -16.18
CA ASP A 34 -5.56 -14.72 -16.13
C ASP A 34 -6.15 -14.51 -14.74
N ASP A 35 -5.37 -14.76 -13.71
CA ASP A 35 -5.73 -14.66 -12.30
C ASP A 35 -4.62 -13.99 -11.49
N GLU A 36 -4.10 -12.88 -12.02
CA GLU A 36 -2.95 -12.18 -11.46
C GLU A 36 -3.35 -11.32 -10.26
N TYR A 37 -2.62 -11.48 -9.15
CA TYR A 37 -2.80 -10.62 -7.97
C TYR A 37 -1.53 -10.47 -7.13
N VAL A 38 -1.46 -9.37 -6.39
CA VAL A 38 -0.37 -9.07 -5.44
C VAL A 38 -0.93 -8.99 -4.01
N CYS A 39 -0.33 -9.72 -3.09
CA CYS A 39 -0.68 -9.66 -1.67
C CYS A 39 0.12 -8.58 -0.94
N MET A 40 -0.56 -7.79 -0.13
CA MET A 40 0.05 -6.83 0.78
C MET A 40 -0.40 -7.10 2.20
N LYS A 41 0.57 -7.22 3.10
CA LYS A 41 0.35 -7.53 4.51
C LYS A 41 0.77 -6.34 5.37
N ASN A 42 -0.09 -5.96 6.30
CA ASN A 42 0.31 -5.05 7.37
C ASN A 42 1.10 -5.84 8.42
N ASP A 43 2.41 -5.60 8.48
CA ASP A 43 3.33 -6.24 9.42
C ASP A 43 3.66 -5.33 10.62
N ASP A 44 2.83 -4.31 10.85
CA ASP A 44 2.83 -3.45 12.03
C ASP A 44 1.74 -3.92 13.02
N GLN A 45 1.84 -3.46 14.27
CA GLN A 45 0.83 -3.64 15.31
C GLN A 45 -0.29 -2.58 15.25
N ARG A 46 -0.15 -1.59 14.37
CA ARG A 46 -1.10 -0.49 14.16
C ARG A 46 -1.85 -0.67 12.83
N PRO A 47 -3.11 -0.21 12.72
CA PRO A 47 -3.81 -0.19 11.44
C PRO A 47 -3.05 0.68 10.43
N ALA A 48 -3.09 0.29 9.17
CA ALA A 48 -2.51 1.03 8.06
C ALA A 48 -3.62 1.70 7.25
N GLU A 49 -3.72 3.03 7.39
CA GLU A 49 -4.61 3.85 6.56
C GLU A 49 -4.00 4.02 5.17
N MET A 50 -4.28 3.05 4.29
CA MET A 50 -3.70 3.02 2.95
C MET A 50 -4.53 3.81 1.92
N GLY A 51 -5.46 4.66 2.36
CA GLY A 51 -6.23 5.52 1.47
C GLY A 51 -5.31 6.40 0.62
N SER A 52 -5.50 6.39 -0.70
CA SER A 52 -4.67 7.12 -1.66
C SER A 52 -3.20 6.73 -1.69
N TRP A 53 -2.81 5.59 -1.10
CA TRP A 53 -1.49 5.00 -1.32
C TRP A 53 -1.36 4.57 -2.78
N VAL A 54 -0.12 4.30 -3.20
CA VAL A 54 0.16 3.88 -4.58
C VAL A 54 1.12 2.70 -4.58
N ILE A 55 0.73 1.60 -5.22
CA ILE A 55 1.67 0.56 -5.66
C ILE A 55 2.07 0.85 -7.10
N ARG A 56 3.38 0.78 -7.40
CA ARG A 56 3.92 1.06 -8.75
C ARG A 56 5.10 0.17 -9.10
N ASN A 57 5.22 -0.16 -10.38
CA ASN A 57 6.42 -0.80 -10.94
C ASN A 57 7.34 0.22 -11.64
N VAL A 58 8.51 -0.26 -12.08
CA VAL A 58 9.51 0.55 -12.81
C VAL A 58 9.05 0.99 -14.21
N MET A 59 8.06 0.32 -14.79
CA MET A 59 7.46 0.67 -16.08
C MET A 59 6.35 1.73 -15.95
N GLY A 60 6.09 2.24 -14.74
CA GLY A 60 5.08 3.27 -14.48
C GLY A 60 3.66 2.74 -14.33
N ARG A 61 3.44 1.42 -14.40
CA ARG A 61 2.15 0.80 -14.09
C ARG A 61 1.88 1.00 -12.60
N SER A 62 0.72 1.56 -12.27
CA SER A 62 0.41 1.97 -10.90
C SER A 62 -1.07 1.85 -10.57
N TYR A 63 -1.35 1.49 -9.31
CA TYR A 63 -2.68 1.41 -8.75
C TYR A 63 -2.79 2.31 -7.52
N ASN A 64 -3.86 3.09 -7.46
CA ASN A 64 -4.20 3.97 -6.35
C ASN A 64 -5.23 3.28 -5.46
N PHE A 65 -4.93 3.19 -4.17
CA PHE A 65 -5.86 2.61 -3.21
C PHE A 65 -7.09 3.51 -3.02
N PRO A 66 -8.30 2.94 -2.87
CA PRO A 66 -9.51 3.71 -2.63
C PRO A 66 -9.37 4.61 -1.40
N THR A 67 -9.93 5.81 -1.47
CA THR A 67 -9.94 6.72 -0.32
C THR A 67 -10.61 6.07 0.88
N GLY A 68 -9.99 6.18 2.06
CA GLY A 68 -10.49 5.57 3.29
C GLY A 68 -10.24 4.07 3.44
N PHE A 69 -9.54 3.42 2.49
CA PHE A 69 -9.13 2.04 2.66
C PHE A 69 -8.18 1.89 3.86
N ASN A 70 -8.46 0.91 4.71
CA ASN A 70 -7.72 0.67 5.94
C ASN A 70 -7.43 -0.82 6.10
N LEU A 71 -6.16 -1.14 6.36
CA LEU A 71 -5.68 -2.50 6.54
C LEU A 71 -5.37 -2.75 8.04
N PRO A 72 -6.14 -3.60 8.74
CA PRO A 72 -5.90 -3.89 10.16
C PRO A 72 -4.50 -4.47 10.43
N PRO A 73 -4.01 -4.41 11.68
CA PRO A 73 -2.76 -5.06 12.08
C PRO A 73 -2.77 -6.55 11.71
N GLY A 74 -1.70 -7.03 11.08
CA GLY A 74 -1.55 -8.44 10.69
C GLY A 74 -2.44 -8.90 9.53
N ALA A 75 -3.34 -8.06 9.02
CA ALA A 75 -4.22 -8.40 7.91
C ALA A 75 -3.51 -8.33 6.55
N THR A 76 -4.06 -9.05 5.59
CA THR A 76 -3.60 -9.09 4.20
C THR A 76 -4.72 -8.67 3.26
N VAL A 77 -4.39 -7.84 2.28
CA VAL A 77 -5.24 -7.50 1.14
C VAL A 77 -4.60 -8.00 -0.15
N LYS A 78 -5.42 -8.48 -1.08
CA LYS A 78 -5.02 -8.88 -2.43
C LYS A 78 -5.45 -7.79 -3.41
N LEU A 79 -4.52 -7.33 -4.24
CA LEU A 79 -4.82 -6.52 -5.40
C LEU A 79 -4.85 -7.42 -6.63
N HIS A 80 -6.05 -7.76 -7.07
CA HIS A 80 -6.30 -8.43 -8.34
C HIS A 80 -6.16 -7.42 -9.48
N THR A 81 -5.45 -7.80 -10.54
CA THR A 81 -5.22 -6.91 -11.68
C THR A 81 -6.40 -6.94 -12.65
N GLY A 82 -7.14 -8.04 -12.68
CA GLY A 82 -8.38 -8.20 -13.43
C GLY A 82 -9.57 -7.42 -12.85
N ALA A 83 -10.74 -7.69 -13.43
CA ALA A 83 -11.99 -7.06 -13.03
C ALA A 83 -12.67 -7.79 -11.85
N GLY A 84 -13.43 -7.05 -11.05
CA GLY A 84 -14.17 -7.58 -9.92
C GLY A 84 -14.78 -6.48 -9.06
N THR A 85 -15.16 -6.82 -7.83
CA THR A 85 -15.79 -5.89 -6.88
C THR A 85 -14.96 -5.83 -5.62
N ASP A 86 -14.58 -4.62 -5.23
CA ASP A 86 -13.75 -4.37 -4.05
C ASP A 86 -14.43 -4.86 -2.76
N SER A 87 -13.61 -5.39 -1.87
CA SER A 87 -13.94 -5.82 -0.53
C SER A 87 -12.81 -5.46 0.44
N ALA A 88 -12.97 -5.83 1.71
CA ALA A 88 -11.93 -5.57 2.73
C ALA A 88 -10.62 -6.33 2.47
N THR A 89 -10.68 -7.47 1.78
CA THR A 89 -9.52 -8.36 1.54
C THR A 89 -9.12 -8.45 0.09
N ASP A 90 -9.96 -8.00 -0.84
CA ASP A 90 -9.76 -8.17 -2.28
C ASP A 90 -10.12 -6.85 -2.97
N LEU A 91 -9.15 -6.26 -3.65
CA LEU A 91 -9.28 -5.06 -4.48
C LEU A 91 -9.09 -5.44 -5.93
N TYR A 92 -9.80 -4.77 -6.84
CA TYR A 92 -9.80 -5.08 -8.26
C TYR A 92 -9.43 -3.85 -9.09
N TRP A 93 -8.30 -3.93 -9.78
CA TRP A 93 -7.80 -2.82 -10.59
C TRP A 93 -8.59 -2.63 -11.90
N ASN A 94 -9.28 -3.67 -12.40
CA ASN A 94 -9.92 -3.64 -13.72
C ASN A 94 -8.94 -3.27 -14.86
N TYR A 95 -7.66 -3.65 -14.71
CA TYR A 95 -6.63 -3.35 -15.68
C TYR A 95 -6.76 -4.26 -16.91
N GLN A 96 -6.73 -3.66 -18.09
CA GLN A 96 -7.06 -4.36 -19.34
C GLN A 96 -5.84 -5.02 -20.01
N VAL A 97 -4.62 -4.58 -19.69
CA VAL A 97 -3.40 -5.06 -20.34
C VAL A 97 -2.76 -6.14 -19.48
N LYS A 98 -2.59 -7.34 -20.03
CA LYS A 98 -2.08 -8.51 -19.32
C LYS A 98 -0.67 -8.92 -19.80
N PRO A 99 0.21 -9.40 -18.90
CA PRO A 99 0.10 -9.28 -17.44
C PRO A 99 0.25 -7.81 -17.02
N ALA A 100 -0.31 -7.43 -15.87
CA ALA A 100 -0.12 -6.10 -15.32
C ALA A 100 1.23 -5.99 -14.59
N TRP A 101 1.73 -7.09 -14.02
CA TRP A 101 3.03 -7.16 -13.38
C TRP A 101 3.90 -8.25 -14.01
N GLU A 102 5.19 -8.00 -14.11
CA GLU A 102 6.15 -9.01 -14.57
C GLU A 102 6.83 -9.69 -13.36
N LYS A 103 7.25 -10.95 -13.48
CA LYS A 103 7.98 -11.66 -12.39
C LYS A 103 9.23 -10.90 -11.92
N THR A 104 9.89 -10.25 -12.86
CA THR A 104 11.12 -9.48 -12.67
C THR A 104 10.84 -8.03 -12.25
N ASP A 105 9.57 -7.61 -12.17
CA ASP A 105 9.25 -6.26 -11.76
C ASP A 105 9.70 -5.98 -10.33
N LYS A 106 10.27 -4.79 -10.18
CA LYS A 106 10.45 -4.15 -8.88
C LYS A 106 9.18 -3.37 -8.56
N LEU A 107 8.49 -3.78 -7.50
CA LEU A 107 7.31 -3.11 -6.99
C LEU A 107 7.70 -2.19 -5.83
N THR A 108 7.14 -0.99 -5.82
CA THR A 108 7.29 -0.02 -4.73
C THR A 108 5.91 0.37 -4.22
N LEU A 109 5.80 0.58 -2.92
CA LEU A 109 4.59 1.05 -2.26
C LEU A 109 4.89 2.42 -1.64
N HIS A 110 4.04 3.38 -1.94
CA HIS A 110 4.13 4.75 -1.45
C HIS A 110 2.87 5.12 -0.68
N ASN A 111 3.04 5.84 0.43
CA ASN A 111 1.91 6.38 1.16
C ASN A 111 1.26 7.57 0.40
N ASN A 112 0.20 8.14 0.98
CA ASN A 112 -0.49 9.32 0.46
C ASN A 112 0.37 10.61 0.42
N GLU A 113 1.50 10.63 1.13
CA GLU A 113 2.51 11.69 1.10
C GLU A 113 3.67 11.38 0.12
N ASN A 114 3.54 10.30 -0.67
CA ASN A 114 4.56 9.81 -1.61
C ASN A 114 5.85 9.30 -0.95
N VAL A 115 5.84 9.06 0.37
CA VAL A 115 6.93 8.41 1.10
C VAL A 115 6.95 6.92 0.75
N GLU A 116 8.11 6.41 0.34
CA GLU A 116 8.31 4.98 0.08
C GLU A 116 8.22 4.21 1.40
N VAL A 117 7.24 3.30 1.51
CA VAL A 117 7.06 2.44 2.68
C VAL A 117 7.62 1.03 2.44
N PHE A 118 7.72 0.62 1.17
CA PHE A 118 8.26 -0.67 0.78
C PHE A 118 8.83 -0.63 -0.63
N VAL A 119 9.94 -1.35 -0.82
CA VAL A 119 10.52 -1.67 -2.12
C VAL A 119 10.80 -3.17 -2.15
N SER A 120 10.26 -3.86 -3.15
CA SER A 120 10.60 -5.27 -3.36
C SER A 120 12.03 -5.37 -3.88
N GLU A 121 12.74 -6.43 -3.54
CA GLU A 121 14.03 -6.71 -4.18
C GLU A 121 13.85 -6.97 -5.68
N ALA A 122 14.83 -6.55 -6.48
CA ALA A 122 14.90 -6.94 -7.88
C ALA A 122 15.33 -8.42 -7.94
N ARG A 123 14.52 -9.28 -8.55
CA ARG A 123 14.93 -10.65 -8.81
C ARG A 123 15.83 -10.68 -10.06
N ARG A 124 17.04 -11.22 -9.90
CA ARG A 124 17.96 -11.54 -11.00
C ARG A 124 17.52 -12.79 -11.73
#